data_AF-A0A819LDT8-F1
#
_entry.id   AF-A0A819LDT8-F1
#
_cell.length_a   1.000
_cell.length_b   1.000
_cell.length_c   1.000
_cell.angle_alpha   90.00
_cell.angle_beta   90.00
_cell.angle_gamma   90.00
#
_symmetry.space_group_name_H-M   'P 1'
#
loop_
_entity.id
_entity.type
_entity.pdbx_description
1 polymer ?
#
loop_
_entity_poly.entity_id
_entity_poly.type
_entity_poly.pdbx_seq_one_letter_code
_entity_poly.pdbx_strand_id
1 'polypeptide(L)'
;MVSFEQYLHRTPVLIDKLINKPPDAGKKTSRHPLHQDLYFFPFRPADRIVCAWTAMEHTYRENGCLAVLPGTHKGKMEQHVYPKWEIITCHFADSSCHYIECEDFQEQMTNEYRDMYRKQTGRQDGTIQDLWKLRSRIVQGKRINL
;
A
#
# COMPACT_ATOMS: atom_id res chain seq x y z
N MET A 1 4.95 6.65 -21.13
CA MET A 1 3.93 6.27 -20.12
C MET A 1 3.70 4.78 -20.28
N VAL A 2 4.02 3.96 -19.27
CA VAL A 2 3.76 2.51 -19.32
C VAL A 2 2.28 2.30 -19.01
N SER A 3 1.54 1.57 -19.85
CA SER A 3 0.11 1.31 -19.63
C SER A 3 -0.08 0.24 -18.55
N PHE A 4 -0.94 0.51 -17.56
CA PHE A 4 -1.26 -0.42 -16.48
C PHE A 4 -1.91 -1.72 -16.98
N GLU A 5 -2.52 -1.68 -18.15
CA GLU A 5 -3.19 -2.82 -18.79
C GLU A 5 -2.24 -4.00 -19.09
N GLN A 6 -0.93 -3.75 -19.14
CA GLN A 6 0.07 -4.81 -19.33
C GLN A 6 0.26 -5.68 -18.07
N TYR A 7 -0.08 -5.15 -16.89
CA TYR A 7 0.10 -5.81 -15.60
C TYR A 7 -1.24 -6.17 -14.93
N LEU A 8 -2.32 -5.46 -15.29
CA LEU A 8 -3.66 -5.67 -14.77
C LEU A 8 -4.54 -6.22 -15.89
N HIS A 9 -5.03 -7.45 -15.71
CA HIS A 9 -5.67 -8.21 -16.78
C HIS A 9 -7.11 -7.79 -17.08
N ARG A 10 -7.78 -7.03 -16.20
CA ARG A 10 -9.20 -6.67 -16.40
C ARG A 10 -9.58 -5.27 -15.93
N THR A 11 -9.77 -5.11 -14.63
CA THR A 11 -10.45 -3.95 -14.03
C THR A 11 -9.63 -3.48 -12.83
N PRO A 12 -8.98 -2.31 -12.91
CA PRO A 12 -8.18 -1.77 -11.81
C PRO A 12 -9.05 -1.21 -10.67
N VAL A 13 -8.67 -1.54 -9.44
CA VAL A 13 -9.16 -0.89 -8.21
C VAL A 13 -8.05 0.03 -7.70
N LEU A 14 -8.40 1.29 -7.46
CA LEU A 14 -7.50 2.31 -6.93
C LEU A 14 -7.63 2.39 -5.42
N ILE A 15 -6.46 2.47 -4.79
CA ILE A 15 -6.28 2.84 -3.40
C ILE A 15 -5.36 4.06 -3.40
N ASP A 16 -5.95 5.25 -3.36
CA ASP A 16 -5.20 6.48 -3.52
C ASP A 16 -4.53 6.93 -2.21
N LYS A 17 -3.31 7.46 -2.34
CA LYS A 17 -2.68 8.31 -1.33
C LYS A 17 -1.87 9.42 -1.98
N LEU A 18 -1.79 10.54 -1.28
CA LEU A 18 -0.89 11.64 -1.55
C LEU A 18 0.22 11.65 -0.51
N ILE A 19 1.48 11.74 -0.94
CA ILE A 19 2.64 11.84 -0.04
C ILE A 19 3.24 13.22 -0.21
N ASN A 20 3.15 14.04 0.83
CA ASN A 20 3.81 15.34 0.90
C ASN A 20 5.01 15.24 1.86
N LYS A 21 6.22 15.08 1.32
CA LYS A 21 7.42 14.91 2.15
C LYS A 21 7.85 16.27 2.71
N PRO A 22 7.95 16.44 4.04
CA PRO A 22 8.49 17.68 4.58
C PRO A 22 10.00 17.78 4.28
N PRO A 23 10.56 19.01 4.18
CA PRO A 23 12.00 19.22 4.08
C PRO A 23 12.73 18.52 5.23
N ASP A 24 13.80 17.78 4.92
CA ASP A 24 14.62 17.16 5.95
C ASP A 24 15.45 18.26 6.64
N ALA A 25 15.11 18.60 7.88
CA ALA A 25 15.88 19.54 8.71
C ALA A 25 17.22 18.95 9.22
N GLY A 26 17.78 17.95 8.53
CA GLY A 26 18.99 17.21 8.91
C GLY A 26 18.75 16.09 9.92
N LYS A 27 17.51 15.86 10.34
CA LYS A 27 17.13 14.84 11.34
C LYS A 27 16.75 13.50 10.73
N LYS A 28 16.69 13.39 9.39
CA LYS A 28 16.31 12.18 8.65
C LYS A 28 14.89 11.68 8.95
N THR A 29 14.06 12.52 9.58
CA THR A 29 12.69 12.19 9.99
C THR A 29 11.73 12.12 8.81
N SER A 30 12.09 12.70 7.66
CA SER A 30 11.33 12.56 6.41
C SER A 30 11.68 11.29 5.62
N ARG A 31 12.60 10.46 6.11
CA ARG A 31 12.99 9.23 5.42
C ARG A 31 11.94 8.16 5.61
N HIS A 32 11.41 7.73 4.47
CA HIS A 32 10.59 6.53 4.40
C HIS A 32 11.50 5.28 4.43
N PRO A 33 11.35 4.39 5.41
CA PRO A 33 12.17 3.18 5.50
C PRO A 33 11.97 2.27 4.28
N LEU A 34 12.99 1.45 3.99
CA LEU A 34 12.83 0.36 3.03
C LEU A 34 11.77 -0.61 3.57
N HIS A 35 10.79 -0.93 2.72
CA HIS A 35 9.69 -1.81 3.04
C HIS A 35 9.15 -2.47 1.76
N GLN A 36 8.25 -3.43 1.93
CA GLN A 36 7.49 -4.05 0.86
C GLN A 36 6.04 -3.65 1.05
N ASP A 37 5.48 -2.98 0.06
CA ASP A 37 4.11 -2.48 0.08
C ASP A 37 3.07 -3.56 0.39
N LEU A 38 3.28 -4.75 -0.15
CA LEU A 38 2.39 -5.90 0.02
C LEU A 38 2.26 -6.33 1.49
N TYR A 39 3.20 -5.97 2.36
CA TYR A 39 3.08 -6.18 3.81
C TYR A 39 1.86 -5.47 4.38
N PHE A 40 1.48 -4.33 3.81
CA PHE A 40 0.31 -3.56 4.26
C PHE A 40 -1.01 -4.07 3.69
N PHE A 41 -0.96 -5.03 2.78
CA PHE A 41 -2.08 -5.39 1.93
C PHE A 41 -2.62 -6.77 2.28
N PRO A 42 -3.89 -6.84 2.75
CA PRO A 42 -4.55 -8.10 3.02
C PRO A 42 -5.22 -8.66 1.76
N PHE A 43 -4.65 -8.42 0.57
CA PHE A 43 -5.19 -8.93 -0.70
C PHE A 43 -4.10 -9.53 -1.59
N ARG A 44 -4.51 -10.53 -2.40
CA ARG A 44 -3.65 -11.38 -3.24
C ARG A 44 -4.37 -11.71 -4.56
N PRO A 45 -3.65 -12.15 -5.61
CA PRO A 45 -2.21 -12.44 -5.68
C PRO A 45 -1.34 -11.19 -5.89
N ALA A 46 -0.05 -11.30 -5.49
CA ALA A 46 0.92 -10.21 -5.49
C ALA A 46 1.27 -9.68 -6.89
N ASP A 47 1.28 -10.57 -7.87
CA ASP A 47 1.60 -10.30 -9.27
C ASP A 47 0.52 -9.51 -10.01
N ARG A 48 -0.65 -9.30 -9.37
CA ARG A 48 -1.76 -8.47 -9.88
C ARG A 48 -1.92 -7.17 -9.09
N ILE A 49 -0.87 -6.76 -8.39
CA ILE A 49 -0.83 -5.52 -7.61
C ILE A 49 0.33 -4.69 -8.17
N VAL A 50 0.05 -3.45 -8.55
CA VAL A 50 1.05 -2.55 -9.12
C VAL A 50 0.98 -1.20 -8.42
N CYS A 51 2.14 -0.64 -8.07
CA CYS A 51 2.21 0.74 -7.60
C CYS A 51 2.48 1.66 -8.80
N ALA A 52 1.63 2.67 -8.98
CA ALA A 52 1.95 3.80 -9.83
C ALA A 52 2.42 4.97 -8.96
N TRP A 53 3.66 5.41 -9.17
CA TRP A 53 4.23 6.53 -8.45
C TRP A 53 4.55 7.66 -9.43
N THR A 54 3.84 8.77 -9.30
CA THR A 54 4.00 9.95 -10.16
C THR A 54 4.57 11.08 -9.33
N ALA A 55 5.74 11.59 -9.73
CA ALA A 55 6.32 12.77 -9.13
C ALA A 55 5.52 14.02 -9.56
N MET A 56 5.06 14.81 -8.59
CA MET A 56 4.39 16.10 -8.83
C MET A 56 5.38 17.28 -8.89
N GLU A 57 6.64 17.02 -8.52
CA GLU A 57 7.77 17.95 -8.58
C GLU A 57 9.02 17.21 -9.07
N HIS A 58 10.09 17.93 -9.38
CA HIS A 58 11.35 17.29 -9.74
C HIS A 58 11.93 16.54 -8.54
N THR A 59 12.18 15.24 -8.68
CA THR A 59 12.73 14.39 -7.62
C THR A 59 14.19 14.05 -7.91
N TYR A 60 15.02 14.26 -6.89
CA TYR A 60 16.46 14.04 -6.88
C TYR A 60 16.84 13.23 -5.63
N ARG A 61 18.08 12.75 -5.56
CA ARG A 61 18.53 11.99 -4.37
C ARG A 61 18.50 12.87 -3.12
N GLU A 62 18.79 14.14 -3.30
CA GLU A 62 18.93 15.16 -2.25
C GLU A 62 17.58 15.52 -1.63
N ASN A 63 16.49 15.55 -2.42
CA ASN A 63 15.13 15.81 -1.92
C ASN A 63 14.32 14.52 -1.65
N GLY A 64 14.99 13.37 -1.64
CA GLY A 64 14.39 12.10 -1.23
C GLY A 64 13.60 11.39 -2.32
N CYS A 65 14.23 11.17 -3.49
CA CYS A 65 13.67 10.29 -4.52
C CYS A 65 13.37 8.88 -4.01
N LEU A 66 12.58 8.13 -4.76
CA LEU A 66 12.34 6.72 -4.48
C LEU A 66 13.67 5.93 -4.61
N ALA A 67 13.93 5.04 -3.65
CA ALA A 67 15.03 4.09 -3.70
C ALA A 67 14.45 2.68 -3.84
N VAL A 68 15.03 1.88 -4.72
CA VAL A 68 14.60 0.50 -4.98
C VAL A 68 15.81 -0.44 -4.91
N LEU A 69 15.56 -1.67 -4.48
CA LEU A 69 16.50 -2.78 -4.59
C LEU A 69 16.04 -3.67 -5.75
N PRO A 70 16.67 -3.61 -6.93
CA PRO A 70 16.21 -4.38 -8.10
C PRO A 70 16.18 -5.89 -7.83
N GLY A 71 15.16 -6.57 -8.35
CA GLY A 71 15.01 -8.03 -8.24
C GLY A 71 14.32 -8.54 -6.97
N THR A 72 14.17 -7.72 -5.92
CA THR A 72 13.56 -8.15 -4.65
C THR A 72 12.08 -8.51 -4.75
N HIS A 73 11.37 -8.03 -5.79
CA HIS A 73 9.99 -8.43 -6.10
C HIS A 73 9.84 -9.94 -6.41
N LYS A 74 10.93 -10.66 -6.70
CA LYS A 74 10.94 -12.12 -6.90
C LYS A 74 11.22 -12.90 -5.61
N GLY A 75 11.62 -12.19 -4.55
CA GLY A 75 11.89 -12.78 -3.25
C GLY A 75 10.61 -13.05 -2.47
N LYS A 76 10.78 -13.57 -1.25
CA LYS A 76 9.69 -13.72 -0.29
C LYS A 76 9.31 -12.37 0.33
N MET A 77 8.16 -12.35 1.01
CA MET A 77 7.85 -11.30 1.95
C MET A 77 8.82 -11.38 3.15
N GLU A 78 9.45 -10.28 3.48
CA GLU A 78 10.31 -10.17 4.67
C GLU A 78 9.50 -9.70 5.87
N GLN A 79 10.01 -9.94 7.08
CA GLN A 79 9.42 -9.41 8.29
C GLN A 79 9.71 -7.91 8.41
N HIS A 80 8.68 -7.10 8.61
CA HIS A 80 8.82 -5.66 8.77
C HIS A 80 8.95 -5.27 10.24
N VAL A 81 9.89 -4.38 10.53
CA VAL A 81 9.99 -3.69 11.81
C VAL A 81 9.71 -2.23 11.55
N TYR A 82 8.73 -1.67 12.26
CA TYR A 82 8.47 -0.25 12.21
C TYR A 82 9.59 0.51 12.94
N PRO A 83 10.32 1.41 12.26
CA PRO A 83 11.12 2.39 12.98
C PRO A 83 10.17 3.37 13.68
N LYS A 84 10.67 4.06 14.71
CA LYS A 84 9.88 4.91 15.61
C LYS A 84 9.34 6.22 14.96
N TRP A 85 9.19 6.30 13.64
CA TRP A 85 8.72 7.50 12.92
C TRP A 85 7.68 7.18 11.84
N GLU A 86 6.85 8.18 11.48
CA GLU A 86 5.65 8.06 10.63
C GLU A 86 5.93 7.82 9.13
N ILE A 87 5.01 7.14 8.43
CA ILE A 87 5.20 6.52 7.10
C ILE A 87 3.90 6.65 6.26
N ILE A 88 3.99 6.98 4.96
CA ILE A 88 2.84 7.07 4.02
C ILE A 88 3.16 6.40 2.66
N THR A 89 2.26 5.54 2.15
CA THR A 89 2.42 4.72 0.93
C THR A 89 1.17 4.73 0.03
N CYS A 90 1.29 4.57 -1.30
CA CYS A 90 0.19 4.58 -2.30
C CYS A 90 0.25 3.36 -3.24
N HIS A 91 -0.87 2.74 -3.64
CA HIS A 91 -0.81 1.55 -4.52
C HIS A 91 -2.13 1.19 -5.22
N PHE A 92 -2.05 0.32 -6.22
CA PHE A 92 -3.18 -0.16 -7.01
C PHE A 92 -3.26 -1.69 -6.96
N ALA A 93 -4.47 -2.23 -7.03
CA ALA A 93 -4.71 -3.67 -7.05
C ALA A 93 -5.72 -4.03 -8.15
N ASP A 94 -5.60 -5.21 -8.75
CA ASP A 94 -6.62 -5.72 -9.67
C ASP A 94 -7.91 -6.09 -8.91
N SER A 95 -9.08 -5.77 -9.48
CA SER A 95 -10.39 -6.11 -8.86
C SER A 95 -10.64 -7.61 -8.69
N SER A 96 -9.91 -8.47 -9.39
CA SER A 96 -9.98 -9.93 -9.25
C SER A 96 -9.20 -10.48 -8.06
N CYS A 97 -8.40 -9.64 -7.39
CA CYS A 97 -7.76 -10.03 -6.15
C CYS A 97 -8.81 -10.42 -5.10
N HIS A 98 -8.40 -11.20 -4.11
CA HIS A 98 -9.22 -11.60 -2.98
C HIS A 98 -8.55 -11.20 -1.69
N TYR A 99 -9.38 -10.90 -0.68
CA TYR A 99 -8.87 -10.74 0.66
C TYR A 99 -8.35 -12.08 1.19
N ILE A 100 -7.20 -12.05 1.86
CA ILE A 100 -6.65 -13.21 2.56
C ILE A 100 -6.82 -13.04 4.06
N GLU A 101 -6.86 -14.16 4.79
CA GLU A 101 -6.66 -14.13 6.24
C GLU A 101 -5.23 -13.66 6.54
N CYS A 102 -5.09 -12.95 7.65
CA CYS A 102 -3.82 -12.38 8.04
C CYS A 102 -2.80 -13.48 8.30
N GLU A 103 -1.66 -13.44 7.62
CA GLU A 103 -0.51 -14.29 7.95
C GLU A 103 0.14 -13.78 9.26
N ASP A 104 0.81 -14.66 10.01
CA ASP A 104 1.35 -14.36 11.35
C ASP A 104 2.24 -13.10 11.37
N PHE A 105 3.02 -12.86 10.32
CA PHE A 105 3.89 -11.68 10.26
C PHE A 105 3.14 -10.35 10.01
N GLN A 106 1.89 -10.38 9.56
CA GLN A 106 1.05 -9.19 9.35
C GLN A 106 0.13 -8.92 10.56
N GLU A 107 0.22 -9.69 11.65
CA GLU A 107 -0.70 -9.60 12.79
C GLU A 107 -0.67 -8.23 13.48
N GLN A 108 0.52 -7.65 13.66
CA GLN A 108 0.67 -6.32 14.28
C GLN A 108 -0.12 -5.26 13.50
N MET A 109 0.08 -5.21 12.19
CA MET A 109 -0.62 -4.31 11.29
C MET A 109 -2.14 -4.55 11.31
N THR A 110 -2.55 -5.82 11.39
CA THR A 110 -3.96 -6.21 11.50
C THR A 110 -4.60 -5.63 12.76
N ASN A 111 -3.91 -5.65 13.89
CA ASN A 111 -4.41 -5.04 15.12
C ASN A 111 -4.52 -3.51 15.02
N GLU A 112 -3.54 -2.84 14.41
CA GLU A 112 -3.60 -1.40 14.16
C GLU A 112 -4.78 -1.01 13.26
N TYR A 113 -5.05 -1.77 12.20
CA TYR A 113 -6.20 -1.52 11.33
C TYR A 113 -7.55 -1.72 12.03
N ARG A 114 -7.66 -2.71 12.92
CA ARG A 114 -8.86 -2.89 13.75
C ARG A 114 -9.10 -1.67 14.65
N ASP A 115 -8.06 -1.14 15.25
CA ASP A 115 -8.15 0.06 16.09
C ASP A 115 -8.52 1.30 15.28
N MET A 116 -7.97 1.45 14.06
CA MET A 116 -8.38 2.51 13.14
C MET A 116 -9.85 2.38 12.73
N TYR A 117 -10.30 1.18 12.36
CA TYR A 117 -11.68 0.92 11.98
C TYR A 117 -12.66 1.28 13.11
N ARG A 118 -12.34 0.87 14.35
CA ARG A 118 -13.10 1.23 15.55
C ARG A 118 -13.20 2.74 15.73
N LYS A 119 -12.09 3.47 15.56
CA LYS A 119 -12.07 4.95 15.67
C LYS A 119 -12.88 5.63 14.58
N GLN A 120 -12.88 5.11 13.35
CA GLN A 120 -13.57 5.75 12.22
C GLN A 120 -15.07 5.44 12.17
N THR A 121 -15.46 4.24 12.56
CA THR A 121 -16.85 3.76 12.37
C THR A 121 -17.64 3.65 13.68
N GLY A 122 -16.97 3.64 14.83
CA GLY A 122 -17.57 3.39 16.14
C GLY A 122 -18.00 1.92 16.35
N ARG A 123 -17.74 1.03 15.39
CA ARG A 123 -18.17 -0.37 15.39
C ARG A 123 -17.07 -1.30 15.91
N GLN A 124 -17.44 -2.26 16.76
CA GLN A 124 -16.53 -3.26 17.34
C GLN A 124 -16.45 -4.55 16.53
N ASP A 125 -17.42 -4.78 15.63
CA ASP A 125 -17.70 -6.02 14.91
C ASP A 125 -17.16 -6.06 13.46
N GLY A 126 -16.42 -5.03 13.02
CA GLY A 126 -15.92 -4.99 11.64
C GLY A 126 -14.60 -5.70 11.42
N THR A 127 -14.44 -6.23 10.22
CA THR A 127 -13.24 -6.92 9.76
C THR A 127 -12.31 -5.95 9.03
N ILE A 128 -11.03 -6.35 8.87
CA ILE A 128 -10.08 -5.58 8.04
C ILE A 128 -10.57 -5.47 6.61
N GLN A 129 -11.25 -6.50 6.09
CA GLN A 129 -11.81 -6.48 4.76
C GLN A 129 -12.82 -5.34 4.59
N ASP A 130 -13.63 -5.09 5.61
CA ASP A 130 -14.63 -4.00 5.58
C ASP A 130 -13.97 -2.62 5.51
N LEU A 131 -12.86 -2.42 6.25
CA LEU A 131 -12.07 -1.19 6.18
C LEU A 131 -11.51 -0.96 4.77
N TRP A 132 -10.94 -1.99 4.15
CA TRP A 132 -10.37 -1.87 2.81
C TRP A 132 -11.43 -1.70 1.73
N LYS A 133 -12.58 -2.37 1.85
CA LYS A 133 -13.73 -2.16 0.96
C LYS A 133 -14.26 -0.73 1.02
N LEU A 134 -14.23 -0.09 2.19
CA LEU A 134 -14.64 1.30 2.38
C LEU A 134 -13.67 2.29 1.71
N ARG A 135 -12.37 1.97 1.70
CA ARG A 135 -11.31 2.84 1.14
C ARG A 135 -11.06 2.63 -0.35
N SER A 136 -11.39 1.45 -0.89
CA SER A 136 -11.21 1.13 -2.30
C SER A 136 -12.20 1.87 -3.21
N ARG A 137 -11.74 2.33 -4.38
CA ARG A 137 -12.61 2.86 -5.44
C ARG A 137 -12.33 2.15 -6.77
N ILE A 138 -13.38 1.79 -7.49
CA ILE A 138 -13.24 1.27 -8.86
C ILE A 138 -12.85 2.43 -9.76
N VAL A 139 -11.77 2.26 -10.54
CA VAL A 139 -11.33 3.29 -11.49
C VAL A 139 -12.07 3.13 -12.81
N GLN A 140 -12.14 1.89 -13.31
CA GLN A 140 -12.69 1.58 -14.61
C GLN A 140 -13.20 0.14 -14.64
N GLY A 141 -14.35 -0.10 -15.29
CA GLY A 141 -14.95 -1.43 -15.41
C GLY A 141 -15.96 -1.76 -14.29
N LYS A 142 -16.22 -3.05 -14.07
CA LYS A 142 -17.14 -3.55 -13.03
C LYS A 142 -16.38 -4.17 -11.87
N ARG A 143 -16.86 -3.97 -10.64
CA ARG A 143 -16.37 -4.68 -9.45
C ARG A 143 -16.57 -6.17 -9.64
N ILE A 144 -15.53 -6.96 -9.39
CA ILE A 144 -15.61 -8.42 -9.44
C ILE A 144 -15.51 -8.97 -8.02
N ASN A 145 -14.44 -8.64 -7.29
CA ASN A 145 -14.19 -9.16 -5.95
C ASN A 145 -13.73 -8.08 -4.95
N LEU A 146 -12.57 -7.44 -5.20
CA LEU A 146 -12.11 -6.28 -4.41
C LEU A 146 -12.98 -5.05 -4.63
#